data_AF-A0A3C2E6A2-F1
#
_entry.id   AF-A0A3C2E6A2-F1
#
_cell.length_a   1.000
_cell.length_b   1.000
_cell.length_c   1.000
_cell.angle_alpha   90.00
_cell.angle_beta   90.00
_cell.angle_gamma   90.00
#
_symmetry.space_group_name_H-M   'P 1'
#
loop_
_entity.id
_entity.type
_entity.pdbx_description
1 polymer ?
#
loop_
_entity_poly.entity_id
_entity_poly.type
_entity_poly.pdbx_seq_one_letter_code
_entity_poly.pdbx_strand_id
1 'polypeptide(L)' 'MITSLIHWSIRNRVMVLLASLFLAVAGLWSMQRTPLDAIPDLSDVQVIIKTTYP' A
#
# COMPACT_ATOMS: atom_id res chain seq x y z
N MET A 1 -12.80 23.54 12.13
CA MET A 1 -12.49 22.09 12.03
C MET A 1 -11.07 21.84 11.56
N ILE A 2 -10.66 22.27 10.37
CA ILE A 2 -9.26 22.12 9.92
C ILE A 2 -8.30 22.92 10.80
N THR A 3 -8.65 24.15 11.15
CA THR A 3 -7.84 25.01 12.03
C THR A 3 -7.59 24.34 13.39
N SER A 4 -8.60 23.74 14.01
CA SER A 4 -8.45 23.03 15.27
C SER A 4 -7.55 21.80 15.15
N LEU A 5 -7.59 21.08 14.03
CA LEU A 5 -6.69 19.96 13.77
C LEU A 5 -5.24 20.44 13.64
N ILE A 6 -4.99 21.51 12.88
CA ILE A 6 -3.64 22.08 12.73
C ILE A 6 -3.08 22.53 14.09
N HIS A 7 -3.86 23.24 14.90
CA HIS A 7 -3.42 23.66 16.22
C HIS A 7 -3.13 22.48 17.14
N TRP A 8 -3.95 21.42 17.08
CA TRP A 8 -3.71 20.18 17.81
C TRP A 8 -2.43 19.48 17.34
N SER A 9 -2.18 19.41 16.04
CA SER A 9 -0.97 18.81 15.46
C SER A 9 0.29 19.56 15.88
N ILE A 10 0.26 20.90 15.88
CA ILE A 10 1.38 21.73 16.34
C ILE A 10 1.63 21.54 17.84
N ARG A 11 0.57 21.50 18.65
CA ARG A 11 0.68 21.27 20.10
C ARG A 11 1.25 19.89 20.43
N ASN A 12 0.89 18.87 19.64
CA ASN A 12 1.33 17.48 19.81
C ASN A 12 2.42 17.08 18.82
N ARG A 13 3.35 18.00 18.50
CA ARG A 13 4.37 17.80 17.45
C ARG A 13 5.18 16.51 17.59
N VAL A 14 5.46 16.07 18.82
CA VAL A 14 6.19 14.81 19.07
C VAL A 14 5.40 13.60 18.59
N MET A 15 4.10 13.54 18.91
CA MET A 15 3.22 12.46 18.45
C MET A 15 3.08 12.45 16.93
N VAL A 16 2.95 13.64 16.31
CA VAL A 16 2.88 13.76 14.85
C VAL A 16 4.16 13.28 14.18
N LEU A 17 5.33 13.66 14.71
CA LEU A 17 6.62 13.22 14.19
C LEU A 17 6.80 11.71 14.35
N LEU A 18 6.47 11.14 15.52
CA LEU A 18 6.51 9.69 15.72
C LEU A 18 5.58 8.95 14.75
N ALA A 19 4.33 9.40 14.60
CA ALA A 19 3.40 8.81 13.65
C ALA A 19 3.93 8.88 12.21
N SER A 20 4.52 10.01 11.81
CA SER A 20 5.13 10.16 10.48
C SER A 20 6.33 9.22 10.28
N LEU A 21 7.16 9.01 11.32
CA LEU A 21 8.29 8.09 11.29
C LEU A 21 7.82 6.64 11.14
N PHE A 22 6.82 6.22 11.91
CA PHE A 22 6.23 4.89 11.78
C PHE A 22 5.63 4.66 10.39
N LEU A 23 4.92 5.66 9.84
CA LEU A 23 4.38 5.58 8.48
C LEU A 23 5.50 5.48 7.43
N ALA A 24 6.58 6.24 7.58
CA ALA A 24 7.72 6.17 6.66
C ALA A 24 8.40 4.79 6.70
N VAL A 25 8.65 4.25 7.90
CA VAL A 25 9.24 2.91 8.06
C VAL A 25 8.32 1.83 7.49
N ALA A 26 7.03 1.88 7.81
CA ALA A 26 6.04 0.93 7.26
C ALA A 26 5.94 1.04 5.73
N GLY A 27 5.99 2.25 5.18
CA GLY A 27 6.00 2.50 3.75
C GLY A 27 7.23 1.91 3.06
N LEU A 28 8.43 2.12 3.62
CA LEU A 28 9.67 1.52 3.12
C LEU A 28 9.64 -0.01 3.19
N TRP A 29 9.16 -0.55 4.31
CA TRP A 29 9.04 -1.98 4.54
C TRP A 29 8.06 -2.66 3.56
N SER A 30 6.96 -1.96 3.25
CA SER A 30 5.97 -2.37 2.24
C SER A 30 6.58 -2.30 0.84
N MET A 31 7.16 -1.16 0.46
CA MET A 31 7.75 -0.94 -0.87
C MET A 31 8.81 -1.99 -1.22
N GLN A 32 9.61 -2.43 -0.25
CA GLN A 32 10.61 -3.49 -0.44
C GLN A 32 10.01 -4.90 -0.59
N ARG A 33 8.79 -5.14 -0.09
CA ARG A 33 8.12 -6.45 -0.10
C ARG A 33 7.02 -6.56 -1.13
N THR A 34 6.57 -5.46 -1.72
CA THR A 34 5.57 -5.48 -2.77
C THR A 34 6.12 -6.23 -3.97
N PRO A 35 5.45 -7.32 -4.42
CA PRO A 35 5.88 -8.05 -5.61
C PRO A 35 5.77 -7.10 -6.82
N LEU A 36 6.82 -7.08 -7.62
CA LEU A 36 6.89 -6.26 -8.83
C LEU A 36 6.85 -7.18 -10.04
N ASP A 37 5.81 -7.03 -10.86
CA ASP A 37 5.71 -7.68 -12.17
C ASP A 37 6.04 -6.70 -13.28
N ALA A 38 6.65 -7.23 -14.35
CA ALA A 38 7.09 -6.43 -15.49
C ALA A 38 5.93 -5.97 -16.38
N ILE A 39 4.81 -6.68 -16.35
CA ILE A 39 3.63 -6.43 -17.20
C ILE A 39 2.40 -6.50 -16.30
N PRO A 40 1.41 -5.59 -16.45
CA PRO A 40 0.15 -5.74 -15.75
C PRO A 40 -0.53 -7.06 -16.16
N ASP A 41 -1.32 -7.64 -15.26
CA ASP A 41 -2.14 -8.80 -15.61
C ASP A 41 -3.17 -8.40 -16.67
N LEU A 42 -2.94 -8.88 -17.90
CA LEU A 42 -3.76 -8.62 -19.08
C LEU A 42 -4.48 -9.90 -19.53
N SER A 43 -4.39 -10.98 -18.74
CA SER A 43 -5.01 -12.24 -19.10
C SER A 43 -6.51 -12.20 -18.79
N ASP A 44 -7.33 -12.65 -19.74
CA ASP A 44 -8.75 -12.87 -19.48
C ASP A 44 -8.92 -14.04 -18.50
N VAL A 45 -9.94 -13.95 -17.64
CA VAL A 45 -10.28 -15.03 -16.70
C VAL A 45 -10.92 -16.19 -17.50
N GLN A 46 -10.08 -17.06 -18.04
CA GLN A 46 -10.50 -18.19 -18.88
C GLN A 46 -10.47 -19.51 -18.12
N VAL A 47 -11.56 -20.29 -18.24
CA VAL A 47 -11.60 -21.69 -17.81
C VAL A 47 -11.36 -22.59 -19.02
N ILE A 48 -10.27 -23.34 -19.03
CA ILE A 48 -9.90 -24.24 -20.12
C ILE A 48 -10.32 -25.67 -19.77
N ILE A 49 -11.18 -26.28 -20.61
CA ILE A 49 -11.53 -27.70 -20.53
C ILE A 49 -10.85 -28.44 -21.68
N LYS A 50 -9.86 -29.27 -21.36
CA LYS A 50 -9.16 -30.14 -22.32
C LYS A 50 -9.55 -31.59 -22.08
N THR A 51 -10.17 -32.22 -23.09
CA THR A 51 -10.50 -33.65 -23.07
C THR A 51 -9.82 -34.31 -24.26
N THR A 52 -8.81 -35.14 -24.00
CA THR A 52 -8.13 -35.92 -25.04
C THR A 52 -8.74 -37.31 -25.07
N TYR A 53 -9.34 -37.67 -26.21
CA TYR A 53 -9.86 -39.01 -26.50
C TYR A 53 -9.19 -39.49 -27.81
N PRO A 54 -8.78 -40.77 -27.91
CA PRO A 54 -8.09 -41.31 -29.07
C PRO A 54 -8.91 -41.21 -30.38
#